data_AF-A0A835Q331-F1
#
_entry.id   AF-A0A835Q331-F1
#
_cell.length_a   1.000
_cell.length_b   1.000
_cell.length_c   1.000
_cell.angle_alpha   90.00
_cell.angle_beta   90.00
_cell.angle_gamma   90.00
#
_symmetry.space_group_name_H-M   'P 1'
#
loop_
_entity.id
_entity.type
_entity.pdbx_description
1 polymer ?
#
loop_
_entity_poly.entity_id
_entity_poly.type
_entity_poly.pdbx_seq_one_letter_code
_entity_poly.pdbx_strand_id
1 'polypeptide(L)'
;MTGRADETIAMIESYLRANKMFVDHSQGQEEKVYSSYLELNLEEVEPCISGPKRPHDRVPLKEMKEDWQSCLDSKLGFKGFAIPKETQKKVVEFTFKDQPAQLKHGDVVIAAITSCTNTSNP
;
A
#
# COMPACT_ATOMS: atom_id res chain seq x y z
N MET A 1 -1.44 -15.65 -20.84
CA MET A 1 -1.38 -15.85 -19.36
C MET A 1 -2.74 -16.17 -18.74
N THR A 2 -3.82 -15.43 -19.05
CA THR A 2 -5.15 -15.63 -18.42
C THR A 2 -6.08 -16.63 -19.15
N GLY A 3 -5.52 -17.54 -19.96
CA GLY A 3 -6.29 -18.58 -20.67
C GLY A 3 -7.15 -18.11 -21.85
N ARG A 4 -6.92 -16.89 -22.36
CA ARG A 4 -7.59 -16.39 -23.58
C ARG A 4 -7.07 -17.13 -24.82
N ALA A 5 -7.97 -17.45 -25.75
CA ALA A 5 -7.62 -18.11 -27.00
C ALA A 5 -6.79 -17.21 -27.93
N ASP A 6 -5.84 -17.81 -28.66
CA ASP A 6 -4.91 -17.08 -29.53
C ASP A 6 -5.62 -16.30 -30.63
N GLU A 7 -6.67 -16.87 -31.23
CA GLU A 7 -7.51 -16.21 -32.24
C GLU A 7 -8.14 -14.91 -31.70
N THR A 8 -8.59 -14.94 -30.45
CA THR A 8 -9.19 -13.77 -29.79
C THR A 8 -8.13 -12.70 -29.51
N ILE A 9 -6.93 -13.10 -29.09
CA ILE A 9 -5.81 -12.19 -28.85
C ILE A 9 -5.42 -11.49 -30.16
N ALA A 10 -5.24 -12.26 -31.24
CA ALA A 10 -4.87 -11.76 -32.56
C ALA A 10 -5.92 -10.79 -33.12
N MET A 11 -7.21 -11.11 -32.96
CA MET A 11 -8.31 -10.23 -33.37
C MET A 11 -8.29 -8.90 -32.60
N ILE A 12 -8.15 -8.94 -31.27
CA ILE A 12 -8.12 -7.74 -30.42
C ILE A 12 -6.94 -6.85 -30.80
N GLU A 13 -5.75 -7.43 -30.94
CA GLU A 13 -4.56 -6.67 -31.32
C GLU A 13 -4.72 -6.03 -32.70
N SER A 14 -5.18 -6.80 -33.70
CA SER A 14 -5.40 -6.30 -35.06
C SER A 14 -6.39 -5.12 -35.07
N TYR A 15 -7.49 -5.24 -34.34
CA TYR A 15 -8.49 -4.18 -34.19
C TYR A 15 -7.89 -2.93 -33.53
N LEU A 16 -7.19 -3.07 -32.41
CA LEU A 16 -6.60 -1.93 -31.70
C LEU A 16 -5.52 -1.23 -32.53
N ARG A 17 -4.70 -1.98 -33.28
CA ARG A 17 -3.70 -1.41 -34.20
C ARG A 17 -4.35 -0.67 -35.36
N ALA A 18 -5.36 -1.26 -36.00
CA ALA A 18 -6.10 -0.61 -37.10
C ALA A 18 -6.76 0.71 -36.67
N ASN A 19 -7.17 0.81 -35.40
CA ASN A 19 -7.81 2.00 -34.84
C ASN A 19 -6.85 2.92 -34.07
N LYS A 20 -5.53 2.68 -34.12
CA LYS A 20 -4.51 3.49 -33.38
C LYS A 20 -4.75 3.58 -31.87
N MET A 21 -5.35 2.55 -31.29
CA MET A 21 -5.60 2.42 -29.85
C MET A 21 -4.62 1.48 -29.16
N PHE A 22 -3.82 0.75 -29.92
CA PHE A 22 -2.76 -0.09 -29.39
C PHE A 22 -1.56 0.77 -28.97
N VAL A 23 -1.17 0.71 -27.70
CA VAL A 23 -0.02 1.45 -27.17
C VAL A 23 1.17 0.50 -27.04
N ASP A 24 2.24 0.79 -27.77
CA ASP A 24 3.52 0.11 -27.64
C ASP A 24 4.47 1.01 -26.83
N HIS A 25 4.72 0.63 -25.58
CA HIS A 25 5.61 1.37 -24.67
C HIS A 25 7.10 1.10 -24.95
N SER A 26 7.44 0.16 -25.84
CA SER A 26 8.83 -0.15 -26.22
C SER A 26 9.36 0.73 -27.35
N GLN A 27 8.46 1.31 -28.15
CA GLN A 27 8.81 2.33 -29.12
C GLN A 27 8.74 3.69 -28.44
N GLY A 28 9.60 4.63 -28.83
CA GLY A 28 9.53 6.01 -28.34
C GLY A 28 8.09 6.51 -28.52
N GLN A 29 7.41 6.79 -27.42
CA GLN A 29 6.02 7.22 -27.47
C GLN A 29 5.94 8.51 -28.28
N GLU A 30 5.03 8.57 -29.26
CA GLU A 30 4.51 9.87 -29.69
C GLU A 30 3.95 10.55 -28.45
N GLU A 31 4.48 11.72 -28.12
CA GLU A 31 4.15 12.43 -26.90
C GLU A 31 2.67 12.83 -26.93
N LYS A 32 1.85 12.09 -26.18
CA LYS A 32 0.43 12.42 -26.03
C LYS A 32 0.32 13.76 -25.34
N VAL A 33 -0.52 14.64 -25.87
CA VAL A 33 -0.80 15.96 -25.26
C VAL A 33 -1.71 15.76 -24.06
N TYR A 34 -1.17 15.94 -22.86
CA TYR A 34 -1.93 15.97 -21.62
C TYR A 34 -2.01 17.40 -21.08
N SER A 35 -2.97 17.66 -20.18
CA SER A 35 -3.07 18.96 -19.49
C SER A 35 -1.90 19.21 -18.53
N SER A 36 -1.26 18.14 -18.06
CA SER A 36 -0.15 18.17 -17.10
C SER A 36 0.57 16.82 -17.12
N TYR A 37 1.86 16.84 -16.80
CA TYR A 37 2.71 15.66 -16.70
C TYR A 37 3.19 15.49 -15.26
N LEU A 38 3.18 14.26 -14.78
CA LEU A 38 3.76 13.85 -13.50
C LEU A 38 4.66 12.65 -13.76
N GLU A 39 5.83 12.64 -13.16
CA GLU A 39 6.82 11.59 -13.34
C GLU A 39 7.09 10.89 -12.00
N LEU A 40 7.34 9.58 -12.08
CA LEU A 40 7.74 8.75 -10.96
C LEU A 40 8.93 7.89 -11.39
N ASN A 41 10.07 8.12 -10.77
CA ASN A 41 11.22 7.25 -10.92
C ASN A 41 11.01 5.95 -10.13
N LEU A 42 10.89 4.82 -10.82
CA LEU A 42 10.66 3.52 -10.16
C LEU A 42 11.89 3.04 -9.36
N GLU A 43 13.09 3.53 -9.66
CA GLU A 43 14.30 3.20 -8.90
C GLU A 43 14.31 3.83 -7.50
N GLU A 44 13.55 4.90 -7.29
CA GLU A 44 13.42 5.59 -6.00
C GLU A 44 12.34 4.96 -5.10
N VAL A 45 11.56 4.01 -5.64
CA VAL A 45 10.49 3.36 -4.88
C VAL A 45 11.09 2.41 -3.84
N GLU A 46 10.74 2.67 -2.58
CA GLU A 46 11.11 1.81 -1.44
C GLU A 46 9.87 1.18 -0.79
N PRO A 47 10.03 0.03 -0.08
CA PRO A 47 8.95 -0.59 0.69
C PRO A 47 8.35 0.39 1.69
N CYS A 48 7.03 0.50 1.70
CA CYS A 48 6.30 1.40 2.58
C CYS A 48 4.97 0.77 3.03
N ILE A 49 4.41 1.34 4.10
CA ILE A 49 3.04 1.10 4.55
C ILE A 49 2.26 2.42 4.47
N SER A 50 0.94 2.33 4.65
CA SER A 50 0.08 3.51 4.75
C SER A 50 -0.71 3.50 6.05
N GLY A 51 -0.80 4.65 6.73
CA GLY A 51 -1.58 4.80 7.95
C GLY A 51 -1.03 5.84 8.93
N PRO A 52 -1.52 5.88 10.18
CA PRO A 52 -2.41 4.88 10.79
C PRO A 52 -3.90 5.08 10.49
N LYS A 53 -4.32 6.22 9.89
CA LYS A 53 -5.74 6.57 9.74
C LYS A 53 -6.21 6.83 8.31
N ARG A 54 -5.32 7.03 7.33
CA ARG A 54 -5.68 7.30 5.93
C ARG A 54 -4.76 6.57 4.95
N PRO A 55 -5.24 6.22 3.74
CA PRO A 55 -4.47 5.44 2.76
C PRO A 55 -3.33 6.22 2.10
N HIS A 56 -3.42 7.55 2.01
CA HIS A 56 -2.36 8.39 1.43
C HIS A 56 -1.28 8.81 2.45
N ASP A 57 -1.38 8.38 3.71
CA ASP A 57 -0.37 8.63 4.73
C ASP A 57 0.77 7.61 4.59
N ARG A 58 1.62 7.79 3.57
CA ARG A 58 2.78 6.92 3.28
C ARG A 58 3.81 6.98 4.41
N VAL A 59 4.30 5.82 4.82
CA VAL A 59 5.40 5.65 5.80
C VAL A 59 6.40 4.66 5.23
N PRO A 60 7.66 5.06 4.95
CA PRO A 60 8.72 4.13 4.61
C PRO A 60 8.81 3.02 5.67
N LEU A 61 8.93 1.76 5.25
CA LEU A 61 8.86 0.63 6.18
C LEU A 61 9.97 0.70 7.25
N LYS A 62 11.15 1.19 6.86
CA LYS A 62 12.29 1.45 7.75
C LYS A 62 11.99 2.47 8.87
N GLU A 63 11.07 3.39 8.63
CA GLU A 63 10.66 4.47 9.54
C GLU A 63 9.42 4.12 10.38
N MET A 64 8.76 2.99 10.11
CA MET A 64 7.49 2.61 10.74
C MET A 64 7.52 2.74 12.27
N LYS A 65 8.60 2.27 12.91
CA LYS A 65 8.72 2.29 14.37
C LYS A 65 8.77 3.72 14.92
N GLU A 66 9.51 4.60 14.25
CA GLU A 66 9.67 6.00 14.64
C GLU A 66 8.37 6.77 14.40
N ASP A 67 7.71 6.57 13.25
CA ASP A 67 6.39 7.14 12.94
C ASP A 67 5.33 6.71 13.97
N TRP A 68 5.29 5.43 14.33
CA TRP A 68 4.37 4.92 15.35
C TRP A 68 4.60 5.57 16.73
N GLN A 69 5.85 5.66 17.16
CA GLN A 69 6.20 6.30 18.43
C GLN A 69 5.82 7.79 18.45
N SER A 70 6.04 8.49 17.34
CA SER A 70 5.63 9.89 17.17
C SER A 70 4.09 10.03 17.19
N CYS A 71 3.38 9.08 16.58
CA CYS A 71 1.91 9.06 16.59
C CYS A 71 1.32 8.88 18.00
N LEU A 72 1.99 8.16 18.90
CA LEU A 72 1.52 8.02 20.28
C LEU A 72 1.49 9.36 21.02
N ASP A 73 2.53 10.18 20.87
CA ASP A 73 2.67 11.49 21.55
C ASP A 73 1.86 12.61 20.89
N SER A 74 1.76 12.57 19.56
CA SER A 74 1.15 13.64 18.75
C SER A 74 -0.31 13.89 19.11
N LYS A 75 -0.71 15.18 19.02
CA LYS A 75 -2.10 15.63 19.23
C LYS A 75 -3.08 14.81 18.41
N LEU A 76 -4.29 14.64 18.93
CA LEU A 76 -5.33 13.88 18.26
C LEU A 76 -5.54 14.37 16.82
N GLY A 77 -5.31 13.49 15.85
CA GLY A 77 -5.36 13.81 14.44
C GLY A 77 -5.08 12.56 13.59
N PHE A 78 -4.83 12.73 12.29
CA PHE A 78 -4.56 11.59 11.39
C PHE A 78 -3.29 10.80 11.77
N LYS A 79 -2.30 11.50 12.34
CA LYS A 79 -1.00 10.98 12.79
C LYS A 79 -0.81 11.15 14.30
N GLY A 80 -1.89 11.06 15.08
CA GLY A 80 -1.79 11.31 16.51
C GLY A 80 -2.90 10.67 17.34
N PHE A 81 -2.49 10.12 18.48
CA PHE A 81 -3.35 9.46 19.47
C PHE A 81 -3.40 10.20 20.82
N ALA A 82 -2.52 11.18 21.05
CA ALA A 82 -2.44 11.98 22.28
C ALA A 82 -2.37 11.13 23.57
N ILE A 83 -1.53 10.08 23.55
CA ILE A 83 -1.30 9.18 24.68
C ILE A 83 -0.22 9.78 25.60
N PRO A 84 -0.53 10.05 26.88
CA PRO A 84 0.46 10.57 27.83
C PRO A 84 1.68 9.64 27.97
N LYS A 85 2.88 10.21 28.04
CA LYS A 85 4.17 9.48 28.01
C LYS A 85 4.27 8.41 29.11
N GLU A 86 3.70 8.68 30.28
CA GLU A 86 3.63 7.76 31.41
C GLU A 86 2.82 6.49 31.11
N THR A 87 1.86 6.55 30.17
CA THR A 87 1.01 5.43 29.77
C THR A 87 1.47 4.72 28.50
N GLN A 88 2.39 5.30 27.73
CA GLN A 88 2.83 4.71 26.44
C GLN A 88 3.51 3.35 26.58
N LYS A 89 4.07 3.03 27.76
CA LYS A 89 4.67 1.72 28.06
C LYS A 89 3.71 0.77 28.77
N LYS A 90 2.42 1.10 28.85
CA LYS A 90 1.42 0.26 29.52
C LYS A 90 1.37 -1.11 28.84
N VAL A 91 1.44 -2.14 29.68
CA VAL A 91 1.25 -3.54 29.31
C VAL A 91 0.02 -4.04 30.06
N VAL A 92 -0.84 -4.78 29.38
CA VAL A 92 -2.02 -5.42 29.94
C VAL A 92 -1.85 -6.92 29.81
N GLU A 93 -1.95 -7.64 30.94
CA GLU A 93 -1.90 -9.09 30.98
C GLU A 93 -3.31 -9.67 30.84
N PHE A 94 -3.44 -10.80 30.15
CA PHE A 94 -4.70 -11.49 29.94
C PHE A 94 -4.45 -12.98 29.68
N THR A 95 -5.52 -13.78 29.62
CA THR A 95 -5.44 -15.20 29.27
C THR A 95 -6.01 -15.42 27.87
N PHE A 96 -5.27 -16.14 27.02
CA PHE A 96 -5.72 -16.55 25.70
C PHE A 96 -5.51 -18.04 25.52
N LYS A 97 -6.59 -18.81 25.32
CA LYS A 97 -6.55 -20.28 25.23
C LYS A 97 -5.80 -20.93 26.41
N ASP A 98 -6.16 -20.50 27.62
CA ASP A 98 -5.55 -20.96 28.88
C ASP A 98 -4.05 -20.71 29.02
N GLN A 99 -3.48 -19.82 28.18
CA GLN A 99 -2.09 -19.38 28.27
C GLN A 99 -2.03 -17.90 28.67
N PRO A 100 -1.09 -17.51 29.56
CA PRO A 100 -0.86 -16.11 29.88
C PRO A 100 -0.31 -15.38 28.64
N ALA A 101 -0.86 -14.19 28.37
CA ALA A 101 -0.48 -13.34 27.26
C ALA A 101 -0.45 -11.86 27.71
N GLN A 102 0.23 -11.03 26.92
CA GLN A 102 0.39 -9.61 27.19
C GLN A 102 0.08 -8.78 25.92
N LEU A 103 -0.50 -7.60 26.11
CA LEU A 103 -0.72 -6.61 25.05
C LEU A 103 -0.15 -5.24 25.45
N LYS A 104 0.46 -4.56 24.49
CA LYS A 104 0.97 -3.19 24.60
C LYS A 104 0.63 -2.37 23.35
N HIS A 105 0.91 -1.07 23.41
CA HIS A 105 0.74 -0.19 22.26
C HIS A 105 1.60 -0.64 21.06
N GLY A 106 0.96 -0.82 19.91
CA GLY A 106 1.59 -1.22 18.65
C GLY A 106 1.56 -2.72 18.36
N ASP A 107 0.99 -3.53 19.25
CA ASP A 107 0.83 -4.96 18.99
C ASP A 107 -0.19 -5.19 17.86
N VAL A 108 0.16 -6.13 16.97
CA VAL A 108 -0.68 -6.51 15.83
C VAL A 108 -1.71 -7.54 16.29
N VAL A 109 -2.97 -7.13 16.33
CA VAL A 109 -4.10 -8.01 16.70
C VAL A 109 -4.91 -8.50 15.50
N ILE A 110 -4.74 -7.87 14.34
CA ILE A 110 -5.33 -8.27 13.07
C ILE A 110 -4.22 -8.26 12.02
N ALA A 111 -3.97 -9.41 11.41
CA ALA A 111 -3.11 -9.57 10.26
C ALA A 111 -3.88 -10.37 9.20
N ALA A 112 -4.38 -9.67 8.19
CA ALA A 112 -5.29 -10.25 7.20
C ALA A 112 -4.77 -9.98 5.79
N ILE A 113 -4.58 -11.04 5.01
CA ILE A 113 -4.29 -10.94 3.58
C ILE A 113 -5.65 -10.84 2.88
N THR A 114 -6.00 -9.63 2.44
CA THR A 114 -7.32 -9.31 1.89
C THR A 114 -7.19 -8.35 0.69
N SER A 115 -8.34 -8.05 0.06
CA SER A 115 -8.48 -7.17 -1.12
C SER A 115 -8.07 -7.79 -2.46
N CYS A 116 -8.88 -7.52 -3.49
CA CYS A 116 -8.57 -7.83 -4.88
C CYS A 116 -7.31 -7.13 -5.37
N THR A 117 -6.93 -5.97 -4.82
CA THR A 117 -5.74 -5.21 -5.22
C THR A 117 -4.43 -5.95 -4.98
N ASN A 118 -4.35 -6.79 -3.94
CA ASN A 118 -3.15 -7.59 -3.66
C ASN A 118 -3.32 -9.05 -4.10
N THR A 119 -4.51 -9.62 -3.92
CA THR A 119 -4.75 -11.05 -4.23
C THR A 119 -4.83 -11.36 -5.72
N SER A 120 -4.92 -10.36 -6.60
CA SER A 120 -4.82 -10.54 -8.06
C SER A 120 -3.38 -10.50 -8.60
N ASN A 121 -2.37 -10.30 -7.74
CA ASN A 121 -0.96 -10.30 -8.13
C ASN A 121 -0.32 -11.63 -7.69
N PRO A 122 -0.15 -12.61 -8.61
CA PRO A 122 0.34 -13.95 -8.29
C PRO A 122 1.83 -13.99 -7.90
#